data_AF-A0A914HWC0-F1
#
_entry.id   AF-A0A914HWC0-F1
#
_cell.length_a   1.000
_cell.length_b   1.000
_cell.length_c   1.000
_cell.angle_alpha   90.00
_cell.angle_beta   90.00
_cell.angle_gamma   90.00
#
_symmetry.space_group_name_H-M   'P 1'
#
loop_
_entity.id
_entity.type
_entity.pdbx_description
1 polymer ?
#
loop_
_entity_poly.entity_id
_entity_poly.type
_entity_poly.pdbx_seq_one_letter_code
_entity_poly.pdbx_strand_id
1 'polypeptide(L)'
;MCPHYHGYYTGLVNETPRKEPPPIILITMDVTFSGETADRLPIKAYTAREAGIPGKSGSQATVFYPLNVETDVFTGESVALSFIMKGLDSERREVKFASGQEQLLENGEQLVDWLEKMLIYVKKVLDGKEVADPTIGRKLMEIVSLARTQLSAEKMKSLVEHSFRDYLMVSLLANLAKTQLALQEKVTLT
;
A
#
# COMPACT_ATOMS: atom_id res chain seq x y z
N MET A 1 8.67 -0.83 -33.44
CA MET A 1 8.80 -2.09 -32.66
C MET A 1 7.47 -2.56 -32.08
N CYS A 2 6.71 -1.69 -31.40
CA CYS A 2 5.42 -2.04 -30.78
C CYS A 2 4.33 -2.67 -31.69
N PRO A 3 4.16 -2.26 -32.97
CA PRO A 3 3.13 -2.82 -33.84
C PRO A 3 3.36 -4.30 -34.20
N HIS A 4 4.62 -4.72 -34.34
CA HIS A 4 4.96 -6.10 -34.70
C HIS A 4 4.64 -7.09 -33.59
N TYR A 5 4.97 -6.75 -32.34
CA TYR A 5 4.61 -7.58 -31.19
C TYR A 5 3.09 -7.65 -31.02
N HIS A 6 2.40 -6.52 -31.15
CA HIS A 6 0.94 -6.48 -31.07
C HIS A 6 0.28 -7.36 -32.15
N GLY A 7 0.75 -7.30 -33.40
CA GLY A 7 0.25 -8.15 -34.49
C GLY A 7 0.54 -9.64 -34.27
N TYR A 8 1.71 -9.99 -33.75
CA TYR A 8 2.08 -11.37 -33.41
C TYR A 8 1.16 -11.97 -32.33
N TYR A 9 0.95 -11.26 -31.21
CA TYR A 9 0.06 -11.73 -30.14
C TYR A 9 -1.41 -11.78 -30.57
N THR A 10 -1.83 -10.85 -31.45
CA THR A 10 -3.17 -10.87 -32.04
C THR A 10 -3.39 -12.09 -32.92
N GLY A 11 -2.40 -12.46 -33.74
CA GLY A 11 -2.41 -13.70 -34.53
C GLY A 11 -2.53 -14.93 -33.63
N LEU A 12 -1.72 -15.02 -32.58
CA LEU A 12 -1.71 -16.16 -31.65
C LEU A 12 -3.05 -16.32 -30.89
N VAL A 13 -3.67 -15.23 -30.46
CA VAL A 13 -4.97 -15.27 -29.78
C VAL A 13 -6.08 -15.72 -30.75
N ASN A 14 -6.01 -15.30 -32.01
CA ASN A 14 -6.98 -15.69 -33.04
C ASN A 14 -6.80 -17.14 -33.50
N GLU A 15 -5.60 -17.71 -33.41
CA GLU A 15 -5.33 -19.14 -33.65
C GLU A 15 -5.95 -20.05 -32.58
N THR A 16 -6.23 -19.51 -31.39
CA THR A 16 -6.87 -20.26 -30.32
C THR A 16 -8.38 -20.32 -30.61
N PRO A 17 -9.02 -21.50 -30.75
CA PRO A 17 -10.42 -21.60 -31.14
C PRO A 17 -11.34 -21.21 -29.97
N ARG A 18 -11.52 -19.90 -29.78
CA ARG A 18 -12.51 -19.32 -28.88
C ARG A 18 -13.59 -18.62 -29.70
N LYS A 19 -14.84 -18.77 -29.26
CA LYS A 19 -16.03 -18.20 -29.93
C LYS A 19 -15.97 -16.67 -30.00
N GLU A 20 -15.31 -16.04 -29.03
CA GLU A 20 -14.97 -14.61 -29.00
C GLU A 20 -13.54 -14.47 -28.45
N PRO A 21 -12.58 -13.91 -29.21
CA PRO A 21 -11.25 -13.64 -28.69
C PRO A 21 -11.32 -12.51 -27.64
N PRO A 22 -10.64 -12.65 -26.49
CA PRO A 22 -10.62 -11.59 -25.48
C PRO A 22 -9.92 -10.33 -26.04
N PRO A 23 -10.31 -9.13 -25.59
CA PRO A 23 -9.67 -7.89 -26.04
C PRO A 23 -8.20 -7.86 -25.59
N ILE A 24 -7.30 -7.57 -26.52
CA ILE A 24 -5.87 -7.44 -26.23
C ILE A 24 -5.58 -6.00 -25.82
N ILE A 25 -5.02 -5.85 -24.62
CA ILE A 25 -4.59 -4.56 -24.07
C ILE A 25 -3.07 -4.54 -24.08
N LEU A 26 -2.49 -3.55 -24.75
CA LEU A 26 -1.07 -3.26 -24.73
C LEU A 26 -0.78 -2.37 -23.52
N ILE A 27 0.03 -2.87 -22.59
CA ILE A 27 0.52 -2.09 -21.46
C ILE A 27 1.97 -1.70 -21.74
N THR A 28 2.26 -0.41 -21.72
CA THR A 28 3.61 0.13 -21.83
C THR A 28 4.01 0.76 -20.52
N MET A 29 5.19 0.40 -20.03
CA MET A 29 5.80 0.98 -18.83
C MET A 29 7.09 1.67 -19.22
N ASP A 30 7.21 2.94 -18.86
CA ASP A 30 8.49 3.65 -19.00
C ASP A 30 9.44 3.24 -17.87
N VAL A 31 10.55 2.62 -18.23
CA VAL A 31 11.58 2.15 -17.28
C VAL A 31 12.60 3.21 -16.93
N THR A 32 12.60 4.36 -17.61
CA THR A 32 13.55 5.44 -17.38
C THR A 32 13.12 6.38 -16.25
N PHE A 33 11.85 6.31 -15.83
CA PHE A 33 11.25 7.17 -14.80
C PHE A 33 11.64 8.66 -14.94
N SER A 34 11.80 9.13 -16.19
CA SER A 34 12.30 10.47 -16.49
C SER A 34 11.20 11.36 -17.09
N GLY A 35 11.12 12.62 -16.68
CA GLY A 35 10.15 13.62 -17.19
C GLY A 35 8.96 13.91 -16.26
N GLU A 36 7.84 14.39 -16.83
CA GLU A 36 6.59 14.76 -16.12
C GLU A 36 5.90 13.59 -15.40
N THR A 37 6.41 12.38 -15.54
CA THR A 37 5.91 11.16 -14.88
C THR A 37 6.81 10.69 -13.74
N ALA A 38 7.73 11.53 -13.23
CA ALA A 38 8.57 11.16 -12.08
C ALA A 38 7.75 10.85 -10.81
N ASP A 39 6.64 11.57 -10.60
CA ASP A 39 5.82 11.47 -9.38
C ASP A 39 4.74 10.38 -9.45
N ARG A 40 4.59 9.67 -10.58
CA ARG A 40 3.56 8.64 -10.77
C ARG A 40 4.09 7.43 -11.52
N LEU A 41 3.52 6.26 -11.27
CA LEU A 41 3.85 5.05 -12.00
C LEU A 41 3.58 5.26 -13.51
N PRO A 42 4.60 5.23 -14.40
CA PRO A 42 4.45 5.64 -15.80
C PRO A 42 3.90 4.50 -16.65
N ILE A 43 2.69 4.02 -16.31
CA ILE A 43 1.98 2.99 -17.04
C ILE A 43 0.95 3.64 -17.95
N LYS A 44 0.97 3.25 -19.23
CA LYS A 44 -0.06 3.60 -20.20
C LYS A 44 -0.59 2.33 -20.82
N ALA A 45 -1.91 2.27 -20.99
CA ALA A 45 -2.57 1.15 -21.67
C ALA A 45 -3.17 1.62 -22.99
N TYR A 46 -3.15 0.75 -23.98
CA TYR A 46 -3.69 1.00 -25.30
C TYR A 46 -4.48 -0.21 -25.81
N THR A 47 -5.55 0.04 -26.53
CA THR A 47 -6.24 -0.99 -27.33
C THR A 47 -6.06 -0.67 -28.81
N ALA A 48 -5.80 -1.70 -29.62
CA ALA A 48 -5.62 -1.52 -31.05
C ALA A 48 -6.95 -1.74 -31.77
N ARG A 49 -7.23 -0.89 -32.76
CA ARG A 49 -8.34 -1.07 -33.68
C ARG A 49 -7.82 -0.90 -35.09
N GLU A 50 -8.25 -1.80 -35.97
CA GLU A 50 -8.02 -1.64 -37.40
C GLU A 50 -8.81 -0.44 -37.91
N ALA A 51 -8.11 0.49 -38.54
CA ALA A 51 -8.68 1.68 -39.16
C ALA A 51 -8.54 1.56 -40.69
N GLY A 52 -9.67 1.47 -41.37
CA GLY A 52 -9.74 1.55 -42.82
C GLY A 52 -9.89 2.99 -43.29
N ILE A 53 -9.18 3.37 -44.35
CA ILE A 53 -9.46 4.61 -45.09
C ILE A 53 -10.58 4.29 -46.09
N PRO A 54 -11.71 5.02 -46.11
CA PRO A 54 -12.76 4.77 -47.08
C PRO A 54 -12.22 4.98 -48.52
N GLY A 55 -12.30 3.93 -49.35
CA GLY A 55 -11.94 3.99 -50.78
C GLY A 55 -10.70 3.21 -51.22
N LYS A 56 -9.92 2.59 -50.31
CA LYS A 56 -8.88 1.61 -50.67
C LYS A 56 -9.20 0.26 -50.04
N SER A 57 -9.29 -0.79 -50.87
CA SER A 57 -9.56 -2.15 -50.41
C SER A 57 -8.33 -2.71 -49.71
N GLY A 58 -8.29 -2.58 -48.38
CA GLY A 58 -7.25 -3.11 -47.50
C GLY A 58 -7.18 -2.33 -46.19
N SER A 59 -7.31 -3.04 -45.06
CA SER A 59 -6.99 -2.51 -43.73
C SER A 59 -5.48 -2.30 -43.65
N GLN A 60 -5.02 -1.05 -43.86
CA GLN A 60 -3.58 -0.73 -43.91
C GLN A 60 -3.04 -0.06 -42.64
N ALA A 61 -3.90 0.35 -41.70
CA ALA A 61 -3.47 1.08 -40.51
C ALA A 61 -4.13 0.51 -39.24
N THR A 62 -3.30 0.11 -38.29
CA THR A 62 -3.72 -0.20 -36.91
C THR A 62 -3.54 1.06 -36.06
N VAL A 63 -4.62 1.55 -35.44
CA VAL A 63 -4.59 2.73 -34.56
C VAL A 63 -4.72 2.28 -33.12
N PHE A 64 -3.87 2.83 -32.25
CA PHE A 64 -3.91 2.58 -30.81
C PHE A 64 -4.70 3.67 -30.09
N TYR A 65 -5.75 3.26 -29.37
CA TYR A 65 -6.56 4.14 -28.54
C TYR A 65 -6.11 4.03 -27.07
N PRO A 66 -5.81 5.15 -26.37
CA PRO A 66 -5.38 5.12 -24.99
C PRO A 66 -6.54 4.72 -24.06
N LEU A 67 -6.23 3.91 -23.04
CA LEU A 67 -7.14 3.51 -21.97
C LEU A 67 -6.72 4.16 -20.64
N ASN A 68 -7.71 4.47 -19.81
CA ASN A 68 -7.45 4.91 -18.43
C ASN A 68 -6.93 3.73 -17.61
N VAL A 69 -5.84 3.95 -16.89
CA VAL A 69 -5.22 2.96 -16.01
C VAL A 69 -5.30 3.48 -14.59
N GLU A 70 -5.87 2.66 -13.71
CA GLU A 70 -5.89 2.88 -12.28
C GLU A 70 -5.19 1.68 -11.62
N THR A 71 -4.32 1.95 -10.66
CA THR A 71 -3.67 0.92 -9.85
C THR A 71 -4.44 0.76 -8.55
N ASP A 72 -5.07 -0.38 -8.37
CA ASP A 72 -5.66 -0.77 -7.10
C ASP A 72 -4.66 -1.63 -6.31
N VAL A 73 -4.70 -1.55 -4.99
CA VAL A 73 -3.76 -2.23 -4.09
C VAL A 73 -4.55 -2.94 -3.00
N PHE A 74 -4.33 -4.24 -2.86
CA PHE A 74 -4.94 -5.00 -1.76
C PHE A 74 -4.34 -4.61 -0.42
N THR A 75 -5.09 -4.78 0.67
CA THR A 75 -4.64 -4.40 2.02
C THR A 75 -3.32 -5.07 2.42
N GLY A 76 -3.14 -6.36 2.09
CA GLY A 76 -1.89 -7.08 2.35
C GLY A 76 -0.72 -6.56 1.51
N GLU A 77 -0.98 -6.19 0.26
CA GLU A 77 0.03 -5.61 -0.64
C GLU A 77 0.43 -4.20 -0.19
N SER A 78 -0.53 -3.40 0.30
CA SER A 78 -0.26 -2.05 0.81
C SER A 78 0.71 -2.08 1.99
N VAL A 79 0.53 -3.03 2.91
CA VAL A 79 1.45 -3.23 4.05
C VAL A 79 2.82 -3.70 3.55
N ALA A 80 2.87 -4.65 2.63
CA ALA A 80 4.11 -5.16 2.07
C ALA A 80 4.89 -4.07 1.30
N LEU A 81 4.20 -3.27 0.47
CA LEU A 81 4.77 -2.15 -0.27
C LEU A 81 5.31 -1.09 0.69
N SER A 82 4.54 -0.71 1.71
CA SER A 82 4.99 0.23 2.74
C SER A 82 6.25 -0.26 3.45
N PHE A 83 6.35 -1.57 3.70
CA PHE A 83 7.53 -2.19 4.29
C PHE A 83 8.74 -2.18 3.33
N ILE A 84 8.53 -2.50 2.04
CA ILE A 84 9.58 -2.45 1.02
C ILE A 84 10.08 -1.01 0.80
N MET A 85 9.19 -0.02 0.85
CA MET A 85 9.53 1.40 0.70
C MET A 85 10.48 1.88 1.79
N LYS A 86 10.38 1.40 3.03
CA LYS A 86 11.35 1.69 4.10
C LYS A 86 12.79 1.27 3.75
N GLY A 87 12.95 0.31 2.83
CA GLY A 87 14.26 -0.09 2.32
C GLY A 87 14.94 0.96 1.45
N LEU A 88 14.19 1.93 0.91
CA LEU A 88 14.77 3.03 0.12
C LEU A 88 15.60 3.99 0.99
N ASP A 89 15.30 4.08 2.29
CA ASP A 89 16.03 4.94 3.23
C ASP A 89 17.40 4.36 3.62
N SER A 90 17.63 3.06 3.38
CA SER A 90 18.89 2.38 3.67
C SER A 90 19.80 2.40 2.44
N GLU A 91 21.05 2.84 2.59
CA GLU A 91 22.05 2.82 1.51
C GLU A 91 22.27 1.41 0.92
N ARG A 92 22.06 0.37 1.73
CA ARG A 92 22.20 -1.04 1.30
C ARG A 92 20.90 -1.66 0.78
N ARG A 93 19.79 -0.92 0.81
CA ARG A 93 18.44 -1.40 0.47
C ARG A 93 18.01 -2.65 1.25
N GLU A 94 18.47 -2.76 2.49
CA GLU A 94 18.11 -3.84 3.39
C GLU A 94 16.99 -3.39 4.33
N VAL A 95 15.93 -4.19 4.40
CA VAL A 95 14.87 -4.01 5.40
C VAL A 95 15.01 -5.12 6.43
N LYS A 96 15.24 -4.74 7.68
CA LYS A 96 15.21 -5.70 8.79
C LYS A 96 13.77 -5.90 9.21
N PHE A 97 13.39 -7.15 9.47
CA PHE A 97 12.15 -7.41 10.18
C PHE A 97 12.31 -6.89 11.61
N ALA A 98 11.77 -5.70 11.85
CA ALA A 98 11.64 -5.15 13.18
C ALA A 98 10.82 -6.12 14.03
N SER A 99 11.26 -6.31 15.27
CA SER A 99 10.45 -7.01 16.26
C SER A 99 9.12 -6.26 16.44
N GLY A 100 8.05 -6.96 16.84
CA GLY A 100 6.74 -6.33 17.03
C GLY A 100 6.75 -5.14 18.00
N GLN A 101 7.74 -5.06 18.90
CA GLN A 101 7.94 -3.94 19.82
C GLN A 101 8.53 -2.71 19.14
N GLU A 102 9.53 -2.89 18.28
CA GLU A 102 10.13 -1.80 17.49
C GLU A 102 9.10 -1.19 16.54
N GLN A 103 8.27 -2.02 15.89
CA GLN A 103 7.18 -1.52 15.05
C GLN A 103 6.16 -0.69 15.84
N LEU A 104 5.87 -1.07 17.09
CA LEU A 104 4.96 -0.30 17.93
C LEU A 104 5.54 1.07 18.30
N LEU A 105 6.85 1.13 18.60
CA LEU A 105 7.55 2.38 18.89
C LEU A 105 7.55 3.30 17.66
N GLU A 106 7.93 2.78 16.49
CA GLU A 106 7.89 3.55 15.23
C GLU A 106 6.50 4.10 14.93
N ASN A 107 5.46 3.28 15.08
CA ASN A 107 4.08 3.72 14.88
C ASN A 107 3.66 4.77 15.91
N GLY A 108 4.14 4.66 17.15
CA GLY A 108 3.92 5.64 18.20
C GLY A 108 4.55 7.00 17.86
N GLU A 109 5.79 7.00 17.38
CA GLU A 109 6.48 8.21 16.91
C GLU A 109 5.74 8.87 15.74
N GLN A 110 5.31 8.07 14.75
CA GLN A 110 4.51 8.57 13.62
C GLN A 110 3.18 9.21 14.08
N LEU A 111 2.51 8.63 15.08
CA LEU A 111 1.30 9.22 15.64
C LEU A 111 1.57 10.57 16.31
N VAL A 112 2.67 10.70 17.04
CA VAL A 112 3.09 11.97 17.66
C VAL A 112 3.37 13.02 16.59
N ASP A 113 4.10 12.66 15.53
CA ASP A 113 4.37 13.55 14.40
C ASP A 113 3.09 14.05 13.71
N TRP A 114 2.10 13.17 13.56
CA TRP A 114 0.82 13.53 12.95
C TRP A 114 0.04 14.49 13.84
N LEU A 115 0.04 14.26 15.15
CA LEU A 115 -0.58 15.17 16.12
C LEU A 115 0.11 16.53 16.14
N GLU A 116 1.43 16.56 16.04
CA GLU A 116 2.19 17.82 15.96
C GLU A 116 1.84 18.61 14.68
N LYS A 117 1.79 17.94 13.52
CA LYS A 117 1.36 18.56 12.26
C LYS A 117 -0.07 19.13 12.35
N MET A 118 -0.99 18.39 12.97
CA MET A 118 -2.36 18.88 13.20
C MET A 118 -2.38 20.10 14.11
N LEU A 119 -1.58 20.10 15.18
CA LEU A 119 -1.49 21.21 16.11
C LEU A 119 -0.92 22.46 15.45
N ILE A 120 0.11 22.31 14.60
CA ILE A 120 0.66 23.40 13.78
C ILE A 120 -0.41 23.99 12.87
N TYR A 121 -1.18 23.14 12.17
CA TYR A 121 -2.28 23.60 11.31
C TYR A 121 -3.32 24.40 12.09
N VAL A 122 -3.78 23.89 13.24
CA VAL A 122 -4.77 24.61 14.09
C VAL A 122 -4.22 25.96 14.57
N LYS A 123 -2.94 26.02 14.95
CA LYS A 123 -2.30 27.30 15.32
C LYS A 123 -2.27 28.29 14.16
N LYS A 124 -1.93 27.84 12.94
CA LYS A 124 -1.90 28.73 11.77
C LYS A 124 -3.29 29.27 11.40
N VAL A 125 -4.33 28.44 11.54
CA VAL A 125 -5.72 28.87 11.32
C VAL A 125 -6.15 29.87 12.39
N LEU A 126 -5.78 29.65 13.66
CA LEU A 126 -6.09 30.57 14.76
C LEU A 126 -5.37 31.92 14.60
N ASP A 127 -4.12 31.91 14.13
CA ASP A 127 -3.32 33.09 13.80
C ASP A 127 -3.81 33.82 12.53
N GLY A 128 -4.82 33.28 11.83
CA GLY A 128 -5.35 33.84 10.58
C GLY A 128 -4.41 33.71 9.37
N LYS A 129 -3.37 32.88 9.46
CA LYS A 129 -2.38 32.65 8.37
C LYS A 129 -2.88 31.67 7.31
N GLU A 130 -3.79 30.77 7.68
CA GLU A 130 -4.42 29.78 6.78
C GLU A 130 -5.95 29.83 6.91
N VAL A 131 -6.67 29.64 5.81
CA VAL A 131 -8.14 29.62 5.80
C VAL A 131 -8.64 28.31 6.42
N ALA A 132 -9.57 28.40 7.36
CA ALA A 132 -10.15 27.23 8.01
C ALA A 132 -10.93 26.36 7.02
N ASP A 133 -10.54 25.10 6.83
CA ASP A 133 -11.35 24.10 6.14
C ASP A 133 -12.40 23.47 7.10
N PRO A 134 -13.71 23.62 6.82
CA PRO A 134 -14.78 23.02 7.62
C PRO A 134 -14.72 21.49 7.70
N THR A 135 -14.20 20.83 6.67
CA THR A 135 -14.09 19.36 6.61
C THR A 135 -13.07 18.85 7.61
N ILE A 136 -11.91 19.50 7.69
CA ILE A 136 -10.86 19.19 8.66
C ILE A 136 -11.37 19.50 10.08
N GLY A 137 -12.04 20.65 10.27
CA GLY A 137 -12.65 21.01 11.55
C GLY A 137 -13.65 19.96 12.07
N ARG A 138 -14.52 19.43 11.20
CA ARG A 138 -15.47 18.37 11.57
C ARG A 138 -14.75 17.08 11.98
N LYS A 139 -13.76 16.63 11.22
CA LYS A 139 -12.97 15.44 11.56
C LYS A 139 -12.21 15.60 12.88
N LEU A 140 -11.62 16.77 13.13
CA LEU A 140 -10.97 17.06 14.41
C LEU A 140 -11.96 16.99 15.58
N MET A 141 -13.17 17.52 15.40
CA MET A 141 -14.21 17.46 16.42
C MET A 141 -14.68 16.02 16.68
N GLU A 142 -14.81 15.20 15.64
CA GLU A 142 -15.09 13.77 15.77
C GLU A 142 -14.00 13.07 16.60
N ILE A 143 -12.72 13.31 16.31
CA ILE A 143 -11.59 12.73 17.05
C ILE A 143 -11.65 13.11 18.54
N VAL A 144 -11.85 14.39 18.85
CA VAL A 144 -11.95 14.87 20.24
C VAL A 144 -13.17 14.28 20.95
N SER A 145 -14.30 14.16 20.26
CA SER A 145 -15.52 13.58 20.82
C SER A 145 -15.36 12.09 21.15
N LEU A 146 -14.67 11.33 20.30
CA LEU A 146 -14.36 9.93 20.53
C LEU A 146 -13.39 9.76 21.70
N ALA A 147 -12.31 10.56 21.74
CA ALA A 147 -11.34 10.51 22.84
C ALA A 147 -11.99 10.81 24.20
N ARG A 148 -12.95 11.75 24.24
CA ARG A 148 -13.66 12.14 25.47
C ARG A 148 -14.67 11.10 25.94
N THR A 149 -15.35 10.42 25.03
CA THR A 149 -16.45 9.51 25.36
C THR A 149 -15.98 8.12 25.79
N GLN A 150 -14.82 7.68 25.32
CA GLN A 150 -14.41 6.28 25.51
C GLN A 150 -13.72 5.96 26.83
N LEU A 151 -13.39 6.95 27.68
CA LEU A 151 -12.35 6.69 28.65
C LEU A 151 -12.42 7.50 29.95
N SER A 152 -13.04 6.93 31.00
CA SER A 152 -12.70 7.35 32.35
C SER A 152 -11.29 6.86 32.68
N ALA A 153 -10.46 7.73 33.27
CA ALA A 153 -9.06 7.43 33.57
C ALA A 153 -8.91 6.15 34.41
N GLU A 154 -9.84 5.90 35.33
CA GLU A 154 -9.89 4.70 36.16
C GLU A 154 -10.14 3.43 35.35
N LYS A 155 -11.08 3.47 34.40
CA LYS A 155 -11.40 2.33 33.54
C LYS A 155 -10.25 2.02 32.58
N MET A 156 -9.56 3.04 32.06
CA MET A 156 -8.35 2.83 31.27
C MET A 156 -7.27 2.12 32.08
N LYS A 157 -6.98 2.62 33.28
CA LYS A 157 -5.93 2.07 34.12
C LYS A 157 -6.19 0.60 34.44
N SER A 158 -7.43 0.27 34.83
CA SER A 158 -7.83 -1.11 35.08
C SER A 158 -7.69 -1.99 33.83
N LEU A 159 -8.14 -1.52 32.66
CA LEU A 159 -8.01 -2.27 31.41
C LEU A 159 -6.55 -2.53 31.03
N VAL A 160 -5.68 -1.54 31.18
CA VAL A 160 -4.24 -1.67 30.89
C VAL A 160 -3.61 -2.67 31.86
N GLU A 161 -3.89 -2.56 33.17
CA GLU A 161 -3.35 -3.48 34.17
C GLU A 161 -3.78 -4.94 33.94
N HIS A 162 -5.05 -5.16 33.58
CA HIS A 162 -5.54 -6.51 33.25
C HIS A 162 -4.89 -7.05 31.97
N SER A 163 -4.86 -6.26 30.90
CA SER A 163 -4.23 -6.66 29.64
C SER A 163 -2.74 -6.97 29.81
N PHE A 164 -2.03 -6.18 30.62
CA PHE A 164 -0.61 -6.39 30.90
C PHE A 164 -0.38 -7.69 31.67
N ARG A 165 -1.23 -7.98 32.66
CA ARG A 165 -1.18 -9.23 33.43
C ARG A 165 -1.39 -10.45 32.53
N ASP A 166 -2.39 -10.40 31.67
CA ASP A 166 -2.69 -11.50 30.75
C ASP A 166 -1.54 -11.71 29.74
N TYR A 167 -0.99 -10.62 29.19
CA TYR A 167 0.16 -10.69 28.30
C TYR A 167 1.40 -11.30 28.97
N LEU A 168 1.72 -10.87 30.20
CA LEU A 168 2.84 -11.43 30.97
C LEU A 168 2.63 -12.92 31.26
N MET A 169 1.41 -13.32 31.59
CA MET A 169 1.08 -14.72 31.84
C MET A 169 1.28 -15.58 30.58
N VAL A 170 0.77 -15.13 29.43
CA VAL A 170 0.92 -15.87 28.16
C VAL A 170 2.38 -15.90 27.71
N SER A 171 3.11 -14.79 27.83
CA SER A 171 4.53 -14.72 27.49
C SER A 171 5.37 -15.66 28.37
N LEU A 172 5.08 -15.69 29.67
CA LEU A 172 5.73 -16.61 30.60
C LEU A 172 5.44 -18.08 30.25
N LEU A 173 4.18 -18.41 29.98
CA LEU A 173 3.77 -19.77 29.60
C LEU A 173 4.46 -20.21 28.29
N ALA A 174 4.50 -19.34 27.29
CA ALA A 174 5.16 -19.62 26.02
C ALA A 174 6.67 -19.85 26.19
N ASN A 175 7.33 -19.02 27.02
CA ASN A 175 8.74 -19.20 27.33
C ASN A 175 8.99 -20.50 28.10
N LEU A 176 8.12 -20.85 29.06
CA LEU A 176 8.19 -22.11 29.80
C LEU A 176 8.05 -23.31 28.84
N ALA A 177 7.04 -23.32 27.98
CA ALA A 177 6.86 -24.37 26.97
C ALA A 177 8.07 -24.48 26.04
N LYS A 178 8.64 -23.35 25.60
CA LYS A 178 9.86 -23.33 24.78
C LYS A 178 11.07 -23.92 25.51
N THR A 179 11.25 -23.62 26.79
CA THR A 179 12.34 -24.20 27.60
C THR A 179 12.14 -25.69 27.83
N GLN A 180 10.90 -26.15 28.03
CA GLN A 180 10.59 -27.58 28.16
C GLN A 180 10.88 -28.35 26.87
N LEU A 181 10.50 -27.80 25.70
CA LEU A 181 10.84 -28.39 24.41
C LEU A 181 12.36 -28.48 24.21
N ALA A 182 13.10 -27.40 24.50
CA ALA A 182 14.55 -27.39 24.37
C ALA A 182 15.25 -28.40 25.31
N LEU A 183 14.73 -28.58 26.53
CA LEU A 183 15.23 -29.59 27.46
C LEU A 183 14.92 -31.01 26.98
N GLN A 184 13.71 -31.25 26.47
CA GLN A 184 13.32 -32.55 25.91
C GLN A 184 14.23 -32.94 24.74
N GLU A 185 14.47 -32.04 23.78
CA GLU A 185 15.37 -32.28 22.66
C GLU A 185 16.79 -32.64 23.11
N LYS A 186 17.29 -32.05 24.21
CA LYS A 186 18.62 -32.35 24.74
C LYS A 186 18.69 -33.72 25.42
N VAL A 187 17.62 -34.17 26.06
CA VAL A 187 17.55 -35.48 26.73
C VAL A 187 17.39 -36.61 25.71
N THR A 188 16.66 -36.39 24.61
CA THR A 188 16.52 -37.41 23.54
C THR A 188 17.73 -37.51 22.63
N LEU A 189 18.62 -36.51 22.61
CA LEU A 189 19.87 -36.53 21.85
C LEU A 189 21.05 -37.19 22.60
N THR A 190 20.87 -37.56 23.87
CA THR A 190 21.81 -38.33 24.70
C THR A 190 21.32 -39.76 24.90
#